data_AF-A0AAV6UAM6-F1
#
_entry.id   AF-A0AAV6UAM6-F1
#
_cell.length_a   1.000
_cell.length_b   1.000
_cell.length_c   1.000
_cell.angle_alpha   90.00
_cell.angle_beta   90.00
_cell.angle_gamma   90.00
#
_symmetry.space_group_name_H-M   'P 1'
#
loop_
_entity.id
_entity.type
_entity.pdbx_description
1 polymer ?
#
loop_
_entity_poly.entity_id
_entity_poly.type
_entity_poly.pdbx_seq_one_letter_code
_entity_poly.pdbx_strand_id
1 'polypeptide(L)'
;MNSRNDDVYNFIRSIPKVELHAHLNGSLSNRTLKKLVSLKLEMNPDINKEYLSIPCLSPVRDLNQCFEVFSFISKVVDNPHAVYMVCI
;
A
#
# COMPACT_ATOMS: atom_id res chain seq x y z
N MET A 1 -13.53 8.00 -27.02
CA MET A 1 -12.57 8.67 -26.10
C MET A 1 -11.96 7.55 -25.28
N ASN A 2 -10.76 6.98 -25.50
CA ASN A 2 -9.45 7.64 -25.59
C ASN A 2 -8.37 6.67 -26.19
N SER A 3 -8.67 5.96 -27.29
CA SER A 3 -7.86 4.86 -27.88
C SER A 3 -6.34 5.07 -27.85
N ARG A 4 -5.87 6.29 -28.15
CA ARG A 4 -4.45 6.60 -28.25
C ARG A 4 -3.70 6.55 -26.90
N ASN A 5 -4.38 6.84 -25.79
CA ASN A 5 -3.77 6.75 -24.44
C ASN A 5 -3.68 5.31 -23.96
N ASP A 6 -4.66 4.48 -24.33
CA ASP A 6 -4.64 3.05 -24.03
C ASP A 6 -3.49 2.36 -24.78
N ASP A 7 -3.24 2.76 -26.03
CA ASP A 7 -2.10 2.27 -26.84
C ASP A 7 -0.75 2.59 -26.19
N VAL A 8 -0.56 3.83 -25.72
CA VAL A 8 0.68 4.24 -25.03
C VAL A 8 0.85 3.50 -23.70
N TYR A 9 -0.24 3.35 -22.92
CA TYR A 9 -0.19 2.61 -21.65
C TYR A 9 0.19 1.14 -21.87
N ASN A 10 -0.42 0.50 -22.88
CA ASN A 10 -0.11 -0.88 -23.26
C ASN A 10 1.34 -1.05 -23.71
N PHE A 11 1.85 -0.10 -24.51
CA PHE A 11 3.25 -0.08 -24.90
C PHE A 11 4.18 0.03 -23.68
N ILE A 12 3.98 1.02 -22.80
CA ILE A 12 4.81 1.21 -21.58
C ILE A 12 4.77 -0.03 -20.68
N ARG A 13 3.59 -0.65 -20.54
CA ARG A 13 3.42 -1.87 -19.75
C ARG A 13 4.19 -3.05 -20.34
N SER A 14 4.24 -3.19 -21.67
CA SER A 14 4.91 -4.29 -22.38
C SER A 14 6.43 -4.29 -22.27
N ILE A 15 7.06 -3.14 -21.99
CA ILE A 15 8.52 -3.03 -21.89
C ILE A 15 9.04 -3.84 -20.69
N PRO A 16 10.06 -4.70 -20.82
CA PRO A 16 10.73 -5.29 -19.67
C PRO A 16 11.45 -4.20 -18.87
N LYS A 17 11.05 -4.00 -17.61
CA LYS A 17 11.56 -2.93 -16.73
C LYS A 17 12.37 -3.54 -15.61
N VAL A 18 13.43 -2.85 -15.21
CA VAL A 18 14.21 -3.17 -14.00
C VAL A 18 13.97 -2.05 -13.00
N GLU A 19 13.37 -2.39 -11.85
CA GLU A 19 13.14 -1.45 -10.75
C GLU A 19 14.22 -1.65 -9.69
N LEU A 20 15.11 -0.67 -9.56
CA LEU A 20 16.26 -0.75 -8.64
C LEU A 20 15.92 -0.25 -7.23
N HIS A 21 14.80 0.46 -7.08
CA HIS A 21 14.41 1.06 -5.82
C HIS A 21 12.89 0.96 -5.63
N ALA A 22 12.47 -0.04 -4.86
CA ALA A 22 11.09 -0.21 -4.43
C ALA A 22 11.05 -0.53 -2.94
N HIS A 23 10.25 0.21 -2.17
CA HIS A 23 9.98 -0.10 -0.77
C HIS A 23 8.78 -1.04 -0.72
N LEU A 24 8.95 -2.28 -0.26
CA LEU A 24 7.85 -3.25 -0.16
C LEU A 24 6.64 -2.67 0.61
N ASN A 25 6.89 -2.15 1.82
CA ASN A 25 5.86 -1.51 2.64
C ASN A 25 5.31 -0.22 2.00
N GLY A 26 6.04 0.40 1.05
CA GLY A 26 5.57 1.58 0.31
C GLY A 26 4.75 1.24 -0.93
N SER A 27 4.80 -0.01 -1.39
CA SER A 27 4.15 -0.47 -2.63
C SER A 27 2.84 -1.22 -2.39
N LEU A 28 2.26 -1.10 -1.19
CA LEU A 28 1.04 -1.82 -0.83
C LEU A 28 -0.21 -1.20 -1.48
N SER A 29 -1.07 -2.04 -2.03
CA SER A 29 -2.36 -1.59 -2.53
C SER A 29 -3.31 -1.21 -1.38
N ASN A 30 -4.24 -0.29 -1.65
CA ASN A 30 -5.35 0.03 -0.74
C ASN A 30 -6.11 -1.22 -0.27
N ARG A 31 -6.30 -2.20 -1.16
CA ARG A 31 -6.99 -3.46 -0.86
C ARG A 31 -6.20 -4.30 0.14
N THR A 32 -4.88 -4.42 -0.07
CA THR A 32 -3.98 -5.17 0.81
C THR A 32 -3.92 -4.51 2.20
N LEU A 33 -3.79 -3.18 2.25
CA LEU A 33 -3.72 -2.44 3.51
C LEU A 33 -5.00 -2.62 4.34
N LYS A 34 -6.18 -2.54 3.71
CA LYS A 34 -7.47 -2.82 4.38
C LYS A 34 -7.53 -4.24 4.93
N LYS A 35 -7.08 -5.24 4.15
CA LYS A 35 -7.05 -6.65 4.59
C LYS A 35 -6.17 -6.84 5.82
N LEU A 36 -4.98 -6.23 5.84
CA LEU A 36 -4.06 -6.32 6.97
C LEU A 36 -4.63 -5.66 8.23
N VAL A 37 -5.29 -4.50 8.08
CA VAL A 37 -5.99 -3.85 9.19
C VAL A 37 -7.06 -4.76 9.78
N SER A 38 -7.91 -5.38 8.94
CA SER A 38 -8.93 -6.33 9.41
C SER A 38 -8.32 -7.49 10.20
N LEU A 39 -7.26 -8.12 9.68
CA LEU A 39 -6.57 -9.21 10.38
C LEU A 39 -6.01 -8.76 11.73
N LYS A 40 -5.47 -7.54 11.80
CA LYS A 40 -4.92 -7.00 13.03
C LYS A 40 -5.99 -6.73 14.09
N LEU A 41 -7.15 -6.25 13.68
CA LEU A 41 -8.30 -6.04 14.55
C LEU A 41 -8.90 -7.36 15.05
N GLU A 42 -8.89 -8.41 14.23
CA GLU A 42 -9.30 -9.76 14.65
C GLU A 42 -8.37 -10.32 15.73
N MET A 43 -7.06 -10.07 15.61
CA MET A 43 -6.08 -10.51 16.61
C MET A 43 -6.12 -9.69 17.91
N ASN A 44 -6.45 -8.40 17.82
CA ASN A 44 -6.50 -7.49 18.97
C ASN A 44 -7.65 -6.47 18.83
N PRO A 45 -8.85 -6.77 19.36
CA PRO A 45 -10.05 -5.94 19.18
C PRO A 45 -9.96 -4.54 19.81
N ASP A 46 -9.14 -4.39 20.85
CA ASP A 46 -9.01 -3.15 21.63
C ASP A 46 -8.27 -2.03 20.90
N ILE A 47 -7.53 -2.35 19.83
CA ILE A 47 -6.70 -1.37 19.11
C ILE A 47 -7.50 -0.55 18.07
N ASN A 48 -8.83 -0.68 18.06
CA ASN A 48 -9.71 -0.23 16.97
C ASN A 48 -9.61 1.25 16.56
N LYS A 49 -9.44 2.18 17.49
CA LYS A 49 -9.59 3.62 17.19
C LYS A 49 -8.50 4.20 16.28
N GLU A 50 -7.27 3.68 16.35
CA GLU A 50 -6.13 4.19 15.58
C GLU A 50 -6.16 3.74 14.11
N TYR A 51 -6.81 2.61 13.81
CA TYR A 51 -6.80 1.99 12.48
C TYR A 51 -8.05 2.29 11.64
N LEU A 52 -9.09 2.90 12.25
CA LEU A 52 -10.30 3.35 11.53
C LEU A 52 -10.02 4.54 10.61
N SER A 53 -8.99 5.34 10.91
CA SER A 53 -8.48 6.39 10.03
C SER A 53 -7.30 5.86 9.23
N ILE A 54 -7.53 4.91 8.31
CA ILE A 54 -6.53 4.59 7.29
C ILE A 54 -6.23 5.91 6.59
N PRO A 55 -4.98 6.44 6.65
CA PRO A 55 -4.66 7.67 5.96
C PRO A 55 -4.90 7.42 4.48
N CYS A 56 -6.00 7.99 3.97
CA CYS A 56 -6.45 7.76 2.61
C CYS A 56 -5.25 7.98 1.68
N LEU A 57 -5.00 7.03 0.78
CA LEU A 57 -4.02 7.15 -0.30
C LEU A 57 -4.50 8.24 -1.28
N SER A 58 -4.53 9.48 -0.80
CA SER A 58 -4.71 10.69 -1.59
C SER A 58 -3.60 10.71 -2.64
N PRO A 59 -3.93 10.97 -3.92
CA PRO A 59 -2.96 11.02 -5.00
C PRO A 59 -2.01 12.23 -4.88
N VAL A 60 -2.41 13.26 -4.11
CA VAL A 60 -1.56 14.42 -3.80
C VAL A 60 -1.12 14.30 -2.35
N ARG A 61 0.19 14.16 -2.14
CA ARG A 61 0.83 14.11 -0.82
C ARG A 61 2.10 14.93 -0.82
N ASP A 62 2.33 15.64 0.28
CA ASP A 62 3.67 16.10 0.60
C ASP A 62 4.50 14.95 1.21
N LEU A 63 5.81 15.17 1.35
CA LEU A 63 6.71 14.16 1.87
C LEU A 63 6.41 13.79 3.34
N ASN A 64 5.87 14.72 4.13
CA ASN A 64 5.52 14.48 5.53
C ASN A 64 4.35 13.50 5.65
N GLN A 65 3.32 13.69 4.84
CA GLN A 65 2.18 12.78 4.74
C GLN A 65 2.60 11.38 4.27
N CYS A 66 3.63 11.28 3.41
CA CYS A 66 4.21 9.99 3.07
C CYS A 66 4.80 9.29 4.29
N PHE A 67 5.55 10.01 5.15
CA PHE A 67 6.10 9.43 6.38
C PHE A 67 5.04 9.01 7.39
N GLU A 68 3.94 9.76 7.52
CA GLU A 68 2.80 9.35 8.35
C GLU A 68 2.21 8.02 7.88
N VAL A 69 2.07 7.85 6.57
CA VAL A 69 1.57 6.60 5.98
C VAL A 69 2.56 5.46 6.15
N PHE A 70 3.86 5.71 5.99
CA PHE A 70 4.88 4.69 6.28
C PHE A 70 4.86 4.27 7.76
N SER A 71 4.68 5.22 8.68
CA SER A 71 4.53 4.96 10.11
C SER A 71 3.27 4.14 10.42
N PHE A 72 2.16 4.40 9.72
CA PHE A 72 0.97 3.56 9.82
C PHE A 72 1.21 2.15 9.27
N ILE A 73 1.82 2.03 8.08
CA ILE A 73 2.07 0.72 7.45
C ILE A 73 3.02 -0.11 8.30
N SER A 74 4.06 0.47 8.91
CA SER A 74 4.97 -0.27 9.79
C SER A 74 4.26 -0.80 11.04
N LYS A 75 3.28 -0.07 11.57
CA LYS A 75 2.41 -0.57 12.65
C LYS A 75 1.52 -1.71 12.18
N VAL A 76 1.08 -1.75 10.94
CA VAL A 76 0.20 -2.82 10.42
C VAL A 76 1.00 -4.07 10.01
N VAL A 77 2.18 -3.88 9.44
CA VAL A 77 3.09 -4.94 8.96
C VAL A 77 4.19 -5.16 10.02
N ASP A 78 3.79 -5.61 11.21
CA ASP A 78 4.68 -5.71 12.39
C ASP A 78 5.06 -7.15 12.76
N ASN A 79 4.60 -8.14 12.00
CA ASN A 79 4.85 -9.54 12.27
C ASN A 79 5.16 -10.33 10.99
N PRO A 80 5.82 -11.50 11.09
CA PRO A 80 6.24 -12.28 9.92
C PRO A 80 5.08 -12.71 9.01
N HIS A 81 3.91 -12.98 9.58
CA HIS A 81 2.73 -13.37 8.80
C HIS A 81 2.22 -12.19 7.94
N ALA A 82 2.17 -10.98 8.50
CA ALA A 82 1.82 -9.77 7.77
C ALA A 82 2.85 -9.45 6.66
N VAL A 83 4.15 -9.64 6.92
CA VAL A 83 5.21 -9.48 5.90
C VAL A 83 5.02 -10.49 4.76
N TYR A 84 4.77 -11.75 5.09
CA TYR A 84 4.52 -12.79 4.09
C TYR A 84 3.35 -12.43 3.17
N MET A 85 2.26 -11.88 3.74
CA MET A 85 1.06 -11.49 3.00
C MET A 85 1.26 -10.33 2.01
N VAL A 86 2.33 -9.54 2.15
CA VAL A 86 2.62 -8.41 1.25
C VAL A 86 3.70 -8.72 0.20
N CYS A 87 4.47 -9.79 0.39
CA CYS A 87 5.51 -10.23 -0.55
C CYS A 87 4.96 -11.02 -1.76
N ILE A 88 3.68 -11.39 -1.74
CA ILE A 88 3.01 -12.24 -2.75
C ILE A 88 2.05 -11.40 -3.59
#